data_AF-A0A3B1ARF5-F1
#
_entry.id   AF-A0A3B1ARF5-F1
#
_cell.length_a   1.000
_cell.length_b   1.000
_cell.length_c   1.000
_cell.angle_alpha   90.00
_cell.angle_beta   90.00
_cell.angle_gamma   90.00
#
_symmetry.space_group_name_H-M   'P 1'
#
loop_
_entity.id
_entity.type
_entity.pdbx_description
1 polymer ?
#
loop_
_entity_poly.entity_id
_entity_poly.type
_entity_poly.pdbx_seq_one_letter_code
_entity_poly.pdbx_strand_id
1 'polypeptide(L)'
;FMHAVKEGPANQSYGLQVAALAGVPKTVIKRAQQRLLQLESQSANTPAGEAVEQFSLFAPPAEDHPALDALKDINPDELTPREALDALYRLRDLNNE
;
A
#
# COMPACT_ATOMS: atom_id res chain seq x y z
N PHE A 1 -31.89 -5.97 -5.20
CA PHE A 1 -30.88 -6.92 -4.70
C PHE A 1 -31.20 -8.32 -5.21
N MET A 2 -30.19 -9.11 -5.60
CA MET A 2 -30.36 -10.54 -5.88
C MET A 2 -30.20 -11.33 -4.57
N HIS A 3 -31.23 -12.07 -4.15
CA HIS A 3 -31.19 -12.95 -2.98
C HIS A 3 -30.67 -14.34 -3.35
N ALA A 4 -29.46 -14.41 -3.92
CA ALA A 4 -28.84 -15.67 -4.31
C ALA A 4 -27.41 -15.72 -3.77
N VAL A 5 -27.09 -16.78 -3.03
CA VAL A 5 -25.74 -17.07 -2.55
C VAL A 5 -25.04 -17.91 -3.61
N LYS A 6 -23.86 -17.47 -4.04
CA LYS A 6 -22.97 -18.22 -4.94
C LYS A 6 -21.66 -18.48 -4.22
N GLU A 7 -21.07 -19.64 -4.48
CA GLU A 7 -19.73 -19.95 -3.99
C GLU A 7 -18.67 -19.13 -4.74
N GLY A 8 -17.64 -18.69 -4.03
CA GLY A 8 -16.55 -17.89 -4.55
C GLY A 8 -16.60 -16.39 -4.18
N PRO A 9 -15.48 -15.68 -4.33
CA PRO A 9 -15.39 -14.26 -4.00
C PRO A 9 -16.17 -13.40 -5.01
N ALA A 10 -16.60 -12.22 -4.57
CA ALA A 10 -17.23 -11.25 -5.46
C ALA A 10 -16.21 -10.74 -6.49
N ASN A 11 -16.58 -10.76 -7.78
CA ASN A 11 -15.73 -10.32 -8.88
C ASN A 11 -15.85 -8.82 -9.21
N GLN A 12 -16.80 -8.11 -8.57
CA GLN A 12 -17.09 -6.71 -8.85
C GLN A 12 -17.53 -5.97 -7.58
N SER A 13 -17.05 -4.73 -7.41
CA SER A 13 -17.41 -3.87 -6.28
C SER A 13 -18.70 -3.08 -6.53
N TYR A 14 -19.85 -3.70 -6.27
CA TYR A 14 -21.16 -3.01 -6.32
C TYR A 14 -21.32 -1.93 -5.24
N GLY A 15 -20.46 -1.92 -4.20
CA GLY A 15 -20.52 -0.97 -3.10
C GLY A 15 -20.35 0.49 -3.52
N LEU A 16 -19.50 0.78 -4.51
CA LEU A 16 -19.34 2.15 -5.02
C LEU A 16 -20.59 2.63 -5.77
N GLN A 17 -21.27 1.73 -6.46
CA GLN A 17 -22.49 2.07 -7.20
C GLN A 17 -23.65 2.35 -6.25
N VAL A 18 -23.75 1.62 -5.14
CA VAL A 18 -24.72 1.90 -4.07
C VAL A 18 -24.36 3.19 -3.33
N ALA A 19 -23.07 3.45 -3.06
CA ALA A 19 -22.63 4.69 -2.42
C ALA A 19 -22.98 5.94 -3.25
N ALA A 20 -22.88 5.85 -4.58
CA ALA A 20 -23.31 6.93 -5.47
C ALA A 20 -24.83 7.17 -5.38
N LEU A 21 -25.65 6.11 -5.30
CA LEU A 21 -27.09 6.20 -5.09
C LEU A 21 -27.46 6.77 -3.71
N ALA A 22 -26.61 6.54 -2.70
CA ALA A 22 -26.76 7.05 -1.34
C ALA A 22 -26.35 8.54 -1.19
N GLY A 23 -25.93 9.20 -2.27
CA GLY A 23 -25.59 10.63 -2.27
C GLY A 23 -24.17 10.96 -1.81
N VAL A 24 -23.26 9.99 -1.79
CA VAL A 24 -21.85 10.24 -1.47
C VAL A 24 -21.23 11.21 -2.51
N PRO A 25 -20.43 12.21 -2.10
CA PRO A 25 -19.84 13.17 -3.02
C PRO A 25 -19.01 12.53 -4.14
N LYS A 26 -19.15 13.03 -5.37
CA LYS A 26 -18.46 12.50 -6.57
C LYS A 26 -16.93 12.47 -6.42
N THR A 27 -16.36 13.42 -5.70
CA THR A 27 -14.92 13.49 -5.41
C THR A 27 -14.43 12.29 -4.59
N VAL A 28 -15.24 11.85 -3.63
CA VAL A 28 -14.97 10.68 -2.78
C VAL A 28 -15.10 9.40 -3.60
N ILE A 29 -16.17 9.26 -4.39
CA ILE A 29 -16.36 8.09 -5.28
C ILE A 29 -15.19 7.94 -6.25
N LYS A 30 -14.71 9.05 -6.85
CA LYS A 30 -13.58 9.02 -7.79
C LYS A 30 -12.28 8.54 -7.11
N ARG A 31 -11.98 9.04 -5.90
CA ARG A 31 -10.82 8.57 -5.12
C ARG A 31 -10.93 7.10 -4.75
N ALA A 32 -12.13 6.66 -4.35
CA ALA A 32 -12.38 5.26 -4.03
C ALA A 32 -12.18 4.35 -5.25
N GLN A 33 -12.60 4.76 -6.46
CA GLN A 33 -12.35 4.02 -7.70
C GLN A 33 -10.85 3.89 -7.99
N GLN A 34 -10.07 4.97 -7.83
CA GLN A 34 -8.62 4.93 -8.02
C GLN A 34 -7.94 3.96 -7.06
N ARG A 35 -8.37 3.97 -5.79
CA ARG A 35 -7.83 3.05 -4.78
C ARG A 35 -8.21 1.60 -5.07
N LEU A 36 -9.44 1.34 -5.52
CA LEU A 36 -9.89 0.01 -5.92
C LEU A 36 -9.02 -0.55 -7.05
N LEU A 37 -8.79 0.23 -8.10
CA LEU A 37 -7.92 -0.18 -9.23
C LEU A 37 -6.50 -0.52 -8.77
N GLN A 38 -5.95 0.28 -7.85
CA GLN A 38 -4.62 0.02 -7.30
C GLN A 38 -4.59 -1.32 -6.54
N LEU A 39 -5.58 -1.58 -5.69
CA LEU A 39 -5.65 -2.81 -4.91
C LEU A 39 -5.86 -4.04 -5.79
N GLU A 40 -6.75 -3.97 -6.79
CA GLU A 40 -6.96 -5.05 -7.76
C GLU A 40 -5.68 -5.35 -8.57
N SER A 41 -4.93 -4.31 -8.94
CA SER A 41 -3.64 -4.48 -9.63
C SER A 41 -2.55 -5.11 -8.74
N GLN A 42 -2.58 -4.86 -7.43
CA GLN A 42 -1.65 -5.46 -6.47
C GLN A 42 -2.01 -6.93 -6.24
N SER A 43 -3.29 -7.24 -6.03
CA SER A 43 -3.78 -8.61 -5.86
C SER A 43 -3.60 -9.49 -7.10
N ALA A 44 -3.58 -8.91 -8.30
CA ALA A 44 -3.32 -9.66 -9.54
C ALA A 44 -1.86 -10.09 -9.70
N ASN A 45 -0.91 -9.40 -9.06
CA ASN A 45 0.52 -9.69 -9.15
C ASN A 45 1.02 -10.61 -8.01
N THR A 46 0.20 -10.86 -6.99
CA THR A 46 0.47 -11.86 -5.95
C THR A 46 -0.11 -13.21 -6.38
N PRO A 47 0.69 -14.29 -6.49
CA PRO A 47 0.16 -15.61 -6.80
C PRO A 47 -0.89 -16.00 -5.76
N ALA A 48 -2.03 -16.52 -6.23
CA ALA A 48 -3.27 -16.76 -5.49
C ALA A 48 -3.20 -17.87 -4.40
N GLY A 49 -2.07 -18.00 -3.71
CA GLY A 49 -1.84 -18.97 -2.64
C GLY A 49 -1.19 -18.40 -1.39
N GLU A 50 -0.68 -17.17 -1.42
CA GLU A 50 -0.25 -16.50 -0.19
C GLU A 50 -1.44 -15.78 0.40
N ALA A 51 -1.81 -16.23 1.60
CA ALA A 51 -2.87 -15.67 2.40
C ALA A 51 -2.82 -14.15 2.29
N VAL A 52 -3.96 -13.55 1.91
CA VAL A 52 -4.23 -12.15 2.19
C VAL A 52 -3.76 -11.95 3.62
N GLU A 53 -2.66 -11.22 3.81
CA GLU A 53 -2.23 -10.81 5.14
C GLU A 53 -3.39 -9.99 5.67
N GLN A 54 -4.25 -10.68 6.42
CA GLN A 54 -5.30 -10.07 7.19
C GLN A 54 -4.53 -9.13 8.11
N PHE A 55 -4.52 -7.84 7.78
CA PHE A 55 -3.90 -6.81 8.60
C PHE A 55 -4.30 -7.08 10.03
N SER A 56 -3.36 -7.60 10.81
CA SER A 56 -3.63 -7.92 12.19
C SER A 56 -3.82 -6.57 12.86
N LEU A 57 -5.06 -6.26 13.25
CA LEU A 57 -5.43 -5.04 13.94
C LEU A 57 -4.62 -4.84 15.25
N PHE A 58 -3.96 -5.90 15.71
CA PHE A 58 -3.09 -5.95 16.88
C PHE A 58 -1.67 -6.43 16.55
N ALA A 59 -1.22 -6.35 15.29
CA ALA A 59 0.19 -6.54 15.00
C ALA A 59 1.00 -5.53 15.83
N PRO A 60 2.13 -5.95 16.45
CA PRO A 60 3.10 -4.98 16.95
C PRO A 60 3.44 -4.02 15.80
N PRO A 61 3.72 -2.73 16.07
CA PRO A 61 4.17 -1.82 15.03
C PRO A 61 5.31 -2.50 14.29
N ALA A 62 5.20 -2.57 12.96
CA ALA A 62 6.28 -3.08 12.13
C ALA A 62 7.55 -2.33 12.54
N GLU A 63 8.62 -3.06 12.86
CA GLU A 63 9.90 -2.42 13.14
C GLU A 63 10.27 -1.58 11.92
N ASP A 64 10.64 -0.32 12.16
CA ASP A 64 11.03 0.59 11.09
C ASP A 64 12.17 -0.04 10.30
N HIS A 65 12.14 0.12 8.97
CA HIS A 65 13.19 -0.40 8.10
C HIS A 65 14.55 0.22 8.51
N PRO A 66 15.65 -0.54 8.61
CA PRO A 66 16.97 0.00 8.99
C PRO A 66 17.45 1.18 8.13
N ALA A 67 16.97 1.32 6.89
CA ALA A 67 17.25 2.47 6.04
C ALA A 67 16.68 3.79 6.60
N LEU A 68 15.56 3.74 7.33
CA LEU A 68 14.95 4.93 7.94
C LEU A 68 15.78 5.46 9.09
N ASP A 69 16.34 4.59 9.91
CA ASP A 69 17.21 5.00 11.01
C ASP A 69 18.53 5.57 10.48
N ALA A 70 19.13 4.90 9.48
CA ALA A 70 20.30 5.43 8.79
C ALA A 70 20.04 6.80 8.13
N LEU A 71 18.81 7.07 7.66
CA LEU A 71 18.43 8.35 7.08
C LEU A 71 18.29 9.46 8.13
N LYS A 72 17.75 9.15 9.32
CA LYS A 72 17.60 10.12 10.42
C LYS A 72 18.94 10.66 10.92
N ASP A 73 19.99 9.83 10.83
CA ASP A 73 21.35 10.17 11.29
C ASP A 73 22.15 11.01 10.27
N ILE A 74 21.65 11.20 9.04
CA ILE A 74 22.36 11.94 8.00
C ILE A 74 22.10 13.44 8.13
N ASN A 75 23.17 14.23 8.28
CA ASN A 75 23.14 15.68 8.17
C ASN A 75 23.64 16.14 6.78
N PRO A 76 22.76 16.49 5.84
CA PRO A 76 23.16 16.81 4.47
C PRO A 76 24.01 18.08 4.35
N ASP A 77 23.90 19.02 5.29
CA ASP A 77 24.62 20.30 5.25
C ASP A 77 26.11 20.15 5.60
N GLU A 78 26.50 19.03 6.21
CA GLU A 78 27.87 18.74 6.64
C GLU A 78 28.59 17.75 5.72
N LEU A 79 27.90 17.18 4.72
CA LEU A 79 28.47 16.18 3.83
C LEU A 79 29.16 16.82 2.62
N THR A 80 30.33 16.29 2.28
CA THR A 80 30.92 16.56 0.96
C THR A 80 30.11 15.84 -0.13
N PRO A 81 30.17 16.29 -1.39
CA PRO A 81 29.44 15.65 -2.49
C PRO A 81 29.74 14.15 -2.65
N ARG A 82 30.95 13.71 -2.27
CA ARG A 82 31.33 12.29 -2.34
C ARG A 82 30.74 11.49 -1.19
N GLU A 83 30.79 12.02 0.04
CA GLU A 83 30.17 11.36 1.20
C GLU A 83 28.65 11.27 1.07
N ALA A 84 28.02 12.30 0.49
CA ALA A 84 26.59 12.26 0.16
C ALA A 84 26.26 11.12 -0.82
N LEU A 85 27.08 10.93 -1.86
CA LEU A 85 26.91 9.84 -2.81
C LEU A 85 27.09 8.47 -2.14
N ASP A 86 28.10 8.32 -1.29
CA ASP A 86 28.37 7.08 -0.56
C ASP A 86 27.22 6.75 0.41
N ALA A 87 26.66 7.76 1.08
CA ALA A 87 25.49 7.61 1.94
C ALA A 87 24.23 7.14 1.17
N LEU A 88 24.02 7.66 -0.06
CA LEU A 88 22.91 7.21 -0.92
C LEU A 88 23.06 5.75 -1.36
N TYR A 89 24.28 5.31 -1.69
CA TYR A 89 24.53 3.90 -2.02
C TYR A 89 24.27 2.99 -0.81
N ARG A 90 24.74 3.39 0.37
CA ARG A 90 24.47 2.67 1.61
C ARG A 90 22.97 2.53 1.90
N LEU A 91 22.19 3.60 1.73
CA LEU A 91 20.74 3.55 1.90
C LEU A 91 20.06 2.62 0.89
N ARG A 92 20.53 2.61 -0.35
CA ARG A 92 20.01 1.71 -1.39
C ARG A 92 20.27 0.24 -1.06
N ASP A 93 21.47 -0.06 -0.55
CA ASP A 93 21.82 -1.42 -0.17
C ASP A 93 20.98 -1.89 1.01
N LEU A 94 20.78 -1.04 2.03
CA LEU A 94 19.88 -1.34 3.14
C LEU A 94 18.43 -1.57 2.69
N ASN A 95 17.92 -0.81 1.72
CA ASN A 95 16.54 -0.99 1.22
C ASN A 95 16.35 -2.24 0.33
N ASN A 96 17.43 -2.86 -0.12
CA ASN A 96 17.38 -4.06 -0.96
C ASN A 96 17.62 -5.37 -0.17
N GLU A 97 17.93 -5.27 1.13
CA GLU A 97 17.97 -6.38 2.09
C GLU A 97 16.59 -6.65 2.68
#